data_AF-A0A9P5SZ82-F1
#
_entry.id   AF-A0A9P5SZ82-F1
#
_cell.length_a   1.000
_cell.length_b   1.000
_cell.length_c   1.000
_cell.angle_alpha   90.00
_cell.angle_beta   90.00
_cell.angle_gamma   90.00
#
_symmetry.space_group_name_H-M   'P 1'
#
loop_
_entity.id
_entity.type
_entity.pdbx_description
1 polymer ?
#
loop_
_entity_poly.entity_id
_entity_poly.type
_entity_poly.pdbx_seq_one_letter_code
_entity_poly.pdbx_strand_id
1 'polypeptide(L)'
;MGTLILKCIVAYGARFLAMSYTKRLSAISGTPTHVVLVQSNLNPSSVYNLTWSLVAVWPRNLSDDDSDFDTVCHVDPLTGVFTAMSNYTSVPYQLIGPKLPYIREPGGFQYDPRTDSWKEFTLKQGYLWGDVKPSFTLFNWPNSSTLYHANIAQSAGAVNLGRLDPDSNMFINVKSWTLEPKVYGYPIYLVAGKDALYHFGTIVSDDRTGAFQTKLTKILLSGDNGISFTPPLNSPVLNVTSVNDCDLSKIEVKYYKEMIYMLCIV
;
A
#
# COMPACT_ATOMS: atom_id res chain seq x y z
N MET A 1 -17.07 25.88 3.37
CA MET A 1 -16.98 24.40 3.42
C MET A 1 -15.51 24.05 3.49
N GLY A 2 -15.11 23.10 4.35
CA GLY A 2 -13.72 22.64 4.40
C GLY A 2 -13.39 21.70 3.24
N THR A 3 -12.18 21.76 2.72
CA THR A 3 -11.68 20.83 1.70
C THR A 3 -11.06 19.61 2.39
N LEU A 4 -11.44 18.41 1.98
CA LEU A 4 -10.85 17.16 2.46
C LEU A 4 -9.90 16.60 1.39
N ILE A 5 -8.62 16.47 1.72
CA ILE A 5 -7.63 15.87 0.82
C ILE A 5 -7.45 14.41 1.23
N LEU A 6 -8.02 13.50 0.44
CA LEU A 6 -7.94 12.07 0.71
C LEU A 6 -6.52 11.57 0.44
N LYS A 7 -5.94 10.84 1.40
CA LYS A 7 -4.58 10.29 1.33
C LYS A 7 -4.57 8.84 0.89
N CYS A 8 -5.59 8.08 1.24
CA CYS A 8 -5.75 6.74 0.73
C CYS A 8 -7.22 6.40 0.57
N ILE A 9 -7.55 5.66 -0.50
CA ILE A 9 -8.90 5.24 -0.85
C ILE A 9 -8.86 3.75 -1.17
N VAL A 10 -9.79 2.99 -0.58
CA VAL A 10 -9.94 1.55 -0.79
C VAL A 10 -11.42 1.20 -1.03
N ALA A 11 -11.68 0.24 -1.91
CA ALA A 11 -13.03 -0.27 -2.13
C ALA A 11 -13.47 -1.19 -0.99
N TYR A 12 -14.70 -1.02 -0.52
CA TYR A 12 -15.35 -1.86 0.48
C TYR A 12 -16.78 -2.20 0.03
N GLY A 13 -16.94 -3.37 -0.58
CA GLY A 13 -18.20 -3.79 -1.18
C GLY A 13 -18.68 -2.80 -2.25
N ALA A 14 -19.83 -2.17 -1.99
CA ALA A 14 -20.47 -1.17 -2.86
C ALA A 14 -20.05 0.28 -2.55
N ARG A 15 -19.07 0.49 -1.65
CA ARG A 15 -18.61 1.82 -1.23
C ARG A 15 -17.09 1.95 -1.38
N PHE A 16 -16.61 3.16 -1.18
CA PHE A 16 -15.21 3.44 -0.89
C PHE A 16 -15.05 3.88 0.56
N LEU A 17 -13.98 3.43 1.20
CA LEU A 17 -13.47 4.00 2.43
C LEU A 17 -12.24 4.83 2.08
N ALA A 18 -12.11 5.99 2.70
CA ALA A 18 -10.96 6.84 2.50
C ALA A 18 -10.51 7.49 3.79
N MET A 19 -9.19 7.71 3.88
CA MET A 19 -8.56 8.36 5.02
C MET A 19 -8.01 9.72 4.61
N SER A 20 -8.09 10.68 5.51
CA SER A 20 -7.49 12.01 5.37
C SER A 20 -6.94 12.48 6.72
N TYR A 21 -6.02 13.44 6.66
CA TYR A 21 -5.54 14.16 7.84
C TYR A 21 -6.16 15.55 7.87
N THR A 22 -6.67 15.98 9.03
CA THR A 22 -7.24 17.33 9.19
C THR A 22 -6.17 18.33 9.62
N LYS A 23 -6.05 19.47 8.92
CA LYS A 23 -5.20 20.59 9.33
C LYS A 23 -5.99 21.62 10.14
N ARG A 24 -5.38 22.25 11.15
CA ARG A 24 -5.98 23.41 11.82
C ARG A 24 -6.00 24.61 10.87
N LEU A 25 -7.18 25.21 10.67
CA LEU A 25 -7.39 26.37 9.78
C LEU A 25 -6.57 27.61 10.13
N SER A 26 -6.11 27.74 11.38
CA SER A 26 -5.42 28.94 11.88
C SER A 26 -3.91 28.96 11.68
N ALA A 27 -3.32 27.91 11.10
CA ALA A 27 -1.88 27.80 10.93
C ALA A 27 -1.52 27.66 9.45
N ILE A 28 -0.79 28.65 8.95
CA ILE A 28 -0.20 28.68 7.59
C ILE A 28 0.73 27.46 7.36
N SER A 29 1.12 26.78 8.43
CA SER A 29 1.86 25.51 8.49
C SER A 29 1.24 24.54 9.51
N GLY A 30 -0.08 24.37 9.50
CA GLY A 30 -0.79 23.61 10.52
C GLY A 30 -0.48 22.11 10.52
N THR A 31 0.08 21.63 11.64
CA THR A 31 0.21 20.20 11.91
C THR A 31 -1.16 19.53 11.85
N PRO A 32 -1.27 18.36 11.22
CA PRO A 32 -2.53 17.65 11.24
C PRO A 32 -2.86 17.19 12.65
N THR A 33 -4.11 17.35 13.06
CA THR A 33 -4.54 17.10 14.46
C THR A 33 -5.38 15.86 14.63
N HIS A 34 -5.92 15.34 13.53
CA HIS A 34 -6.77 14.18 13.54
C HIS A 34 -6.55 13.37 12.27
N VAL A 35 -6.69 12.05 12.41
CA VAL A 35 -7.00 11.15 11.30
C VAL A 35 -8.51 11.10 11.18
N VAL A 36 -9.02 11.22 9.95
CA VAL A 36 -10.44 11.05 9.67
C VAL A 36 -10.63 9.92 8.68
N LEU A 37 -11.56 9.03 8.99
CA LEU A 37 -12.07 8.01 8.09
C LEU A 37 -13.41 8.49 7.55
N VAL A 38 -13.55 8.47 6.24
CA VAL A 38 -14.79 8.80 5.53
C VAL A 38 -15.21 7.64 4.64
N GLN A 39 -16.50 7.58 4.34
CA GLN A 39 -17.07 6.59 3.43
C GLN A 39 -17.85 7.28 2.32
N SER A 40 -17.84 6.68 1.14
CA SER A 40 -18.68 7.15 0.04
C SER A 40 -20.15 6.76 0.22
N ASN A 41 -21.03 7.38 -0.56
CA ASN A 41 -22.34 6.81 -0.89
C ASN A 41 -22.22 5.43 -1.56
N LEU A 42 -23.32 4.67 -1.55
CA LEU A 42 -23.42 3.36 -2.19
C LEU A 42 -23.42 3.49 -3.71
N ASN A 43 -22.67 2.61 -4.38
CA ASN A 43 -22.60 2.44 -5.83
C ASN A 43 -22.52 3.79 -6.59
N PRO A 44 -21.51 4.64 -6.32
CA PRO A 44 -21.33 5.87 -7.09
C PRO A 44 -21.12 5.49 -8.55
N SER A 45 -21.96 6.02 -9.43
CA SER A 45 -21.87 5.75 -10.87
C SER A 45 -20.80 6.59 -11.57
N SER A 46 -20.25 7.62 -10.91
CA SER A 46 -19.12 8.43 -11.39
C SER A 46 -18.40 9.13 -10.23
N VAL A 47 -17.27 9.77 -10.51
CA VAL A 47 -16.60 10.64 -9.52
C VAL A 47 -17.42 11.90 -9.18
N TYR A 48 -18.34 12.31 -10.06
CA TYR A 48 -19.13 13.53 -9.89
C TYR A 48 -20.34 13.35 -8.96
N ASN A 49 -20.84 12.13 -8.79
CA ASN A 49 -21.92 11.83 -7.83
C ASN A 49 -21.41 11.19 -6.54
N LEU A 50 -20.10 11.28 -6.32
CA LEU A 50 -19.45 10.72 -5.15
C LEU A 50 -19.58 11.72 -4.00
N THR A 51 -20.24 11.30 -2.92
CA THR A 51 -20.38 12.06 -1.69
C THR A 51 -19.68 11.34 -0.56
N TRP A 52 -19.09 12.11 0.37
CA TRP A 52 -18.36 11.57 1.51
C TRP A 52 -19.12 11.84 2.80
N SER A 53 -19.19 10.83 3.67
CA SER A 53 -19.73 10.93 5.02
C SER A 53 -18.64 10.53 6.02
N LEU A 54 -18.57 11.24 7.14
CA LEU A 54 -17.65 10.91 8.22
C LEU A 54 -18.03 9.55 8.83
N VAL A 55 -17.03 8.70 9.04
CA VAL A 55 -17.16 7.41 9.74
C VAL A 55 -16.58 7.53 11.14
N ALA A 56 -15.31 7.92 11.24
CA ALA A 56 -14.61 8.00 12.51
C ALA A 56 -13.55 9.10 12.49
N VAL A 57 -13.25 9.60 13.68
CA VAL A 57 -12.22 10.63 13.92
C VAL A 57 -11.32 10.11 15.02
N TRP A 58 -10.02 10.29 14.86
CA TRP A 58 -9.06 9.94 15.90
C TRP A 58 -8.11 11.10 16.14
N PRO A 59 -8.10 11.70 17.34
CA PRO A 59 -7.14 12.74 17.67
C PRO A 59 -5.74 12.17 17.59
N ARG A 60 -4.89 12.83 16.81
CA ARG A 60 -3.52 12.41 16.59
C ARG A 60 -2.64 13.64 16.66
N ASN A 61 -1.77 13.66 17.65
CA ASN A 61 -0.81 14.74 17.82
C ASN A 61 0.35 14.51 16.84
N LEU A 62 0.14 14.85 15.57
CA LEU A 62 1.20 14.76 14.57
C LEU A 62 2.08 15.99 14.71
N SER A 63 3.38 15.77 14.93
CA SER A 63 4.36 16.86 15.02
C SER A 63 4.66 17.47 13.64
N ASP A 64 4.39 16.74 12.56
CA ASP A 64 4.73 17.13 11.19
C ASP A 64 3.61 16.82 10.19
N ASP A 65 3.74 17.39 9.00
CA ASP A 65 2.84 17.19 7.86
C ASP A 65 3.08 15.80 7.25
N ASP A 66 2.54 14.76 7.90
CA ASP A 66 2.47 13.35 7.42
C ASP A 66 1.81 13.20 6.03
N SER A 67 1.34 14.32 5.48
CA SER A 67 0.86 14.53 4.13
C SER A 67 1.75 13.92 3.04
N ASP A 68 3.07 13.96 3.21
CA ASP A 68 3.98 13.76 2.07
C ASP A 68 4.52 12.33 1.96
N PHE A 69 4.07 11.43 2.84
CA PHE A 69 4.50 10.04 2.83
C PHE A 69 3.54 9.13 2.07
N ASP A 70 4.11 8.26 1.25
CA ASP A 70 3.38 7.21 0.55
C ASP A 70 2.65 6.32 1.57
N THR A 71 1.33 6.28 1.41
CA THR A 71 0.42 5.54 2.30
C THR A 71 -0.33 4.50 1.49
N VAL A 72 -0.36 3.28 1.99
CA VAL A 72 -1.27 2.23 1.51
C VAL A 72 -2.35 2.00 2.54
N CYS A 73 -3.55 1.66 2.06
CA CYS A 73 -4.64 1.28 2.91
C CYS A 73 -5.31 0.02 2.38
N HIS A 74 -5.92 -0.68 3.31
CA HIS A 74 -6.64 -1.92 3.07
C HIS A 74 -7.85 -1.97 3.99
N VAL A 75 -8.91 -2.65 3.57
CA VAL A 75 -10.05 -2.94 4.41
C VAL A 75 -10.26 -4.45 4.43
N ASP A 76 -10.34 -5.02 5.62
CA ASP A 76 -10.65 -6.42 5.75
C ASP A 76 -12.09 -6.67 5.28
N PRO A 77 -12.30 -7.47 4.22
CA PRO A 77 -13.64 -7.70 3.68
C PRO A 77 -14.54 -8.49 4.64
N LEU A 78 -13.97 -9.23 5.60
CA LEU A 78 -14.72 -10.03 6.57
C LEU A 78 -15.15 -9.23 7.80
N THR A 79 -14.31 -8.28 8.24
CA THR A 79 -14.52 -7.56 9.50
C THR A 79 -14.82 -6.06 9.33
N GLY A 80 -14.52 -5.50 8.15
CA GLY A 80 -14.59 -4.07 7.88
C GLY A 80 -13.47 -3.26 8.51
N VAL A 81 -12.48 -3.91 9.14
CA VAL A 81 -11.33 -3.23 9.77
C VAL A 81 -10.55 -2.49 8.69
N PHE A 82 -10.51 -1.16 8.80
CA PHE A 82 -9.70 -0.31 7.93
C PHE A 82 -8.28 -0.25 8.48
N THR A 83 -7.29 -0.44 7.62
CA THR A 83 -5.87 -0.32 7.96
C THR A 83 -5.22 0.69 7.04
N ALA A 84 -4.41 1.58 7.60
CA ALA A 84 -3.46 2.38 6.83
C ALA A 84 -2.04 2.14 7.34
N MET A 85 -1.10 2.07 6.42
CA MET A 85 0.32 1.87 6.68
C MET A 85 1.11 2.83 5.81
N SER A 86 2.13 3.46 6.39
CA SER A 86 2.97 4.42 5.70
C SER A 86 4.41 4.28 6.14
N ASN A 87 5.32 4.54 5.20
CA ASN A 87 6.72 4.65 5.53
C ASN A 87 7.01 6.05 6.04
N TYR A 88 6.88 6.26 7.34
CA TYR A 88 7.36 7.47 7.99
C TYR A 88 8.89 7.45 8.08
N THR A 89 9.61 7.10 7.02
CA THR A 89 11.07 7.25 7.03
C THR A 89 11.39 8.72 6.99
N SER A 90 12.21 9.16 7.94
CA SER A 90 13.03 10.34 7.78
C SER A 90 13.68 10.28 6.42
N VAL A 91 13.21 11.07 5.46
CA VAL A 91 14.16 11.51 4.45
C VAL A 91 15.14 12.35 5.25
N PRO A 92 16.44 12.05 5.28
CA PRO A 92 17.41 13.10 5.52
C PRO A 92 17.35 13.99 4.29
N TYR A 93 16.25 14.74 4.12
CA TYR A 93 16.33 15.93 3.30
C TYR A 93 17.40 16.74 4.00
N GLN A 94 18.53 16.88 3.34
CA GLN A 94 19.66 17.69 3.74
C GLN A 94 19.20 19.16 3.77
N LEU A 95 18.28 19.49 4.67
CA LEU A 95 18.07 20.84 5.12
C LEU A 95 19.28 21.14 5.99
N ILE A 96 20.21 21.88 5.41
CA ILE A 96 21.34 22.51 6.06
C ILE A 96 20.78 23.30 7.25
N GLY A 97 20.74 22.68 8.44
CA GLY A 97 20.11 23.25 9.61
C GLY A 97 20.08 22.29 10.81
N PRO A 98 20.00 22.81 12.05
CA PRO A 98 20.08 21.99 13.25
C PRO A 98 18.82 21.12 13.38
N LYS A 99 19.03 19.80 13.31
CA LYS A 99 18.17 18.68 13.75
C LYS A 99 16.72 19.06 14.13
N LEU A 100 15.77 18.85 13.21
CA LEU A 100 14.38 18.69 13.63
C LEU A 100 14.21 17.29 14.23
N PRO A 101 13.85 17.14 15.53
CA PRO A 101 13.92 15.86 16.22
C PRO A 101 12.60 15.07 16.25
N TYR A 102 11.75 15.02 15.22
CA TYR A 102 10.49 14.26 15.39
C TYR A 102 10.07 13.48 14.14
N ILE A 103 10.67 12.31 13.94
CA ILE A 103 10.27 11.33 12.92
C ILE A 103 9.53 10.19 13.63
N ARG A 104 8.30 9.88 13.20
CA ARG A 104 7.59 8.68 13.68
C ARG A 104 8.31 7.44 13.16
N GLU A 105 8.45 6.41 13.99
CA GLU A 105 8.85 5.10 13.47
C GLU A 105 7.83 4.63 12.41
N PRO A 106 8.29 4.01 11.30
CA PRO A 106 7.41 3.43 10.30
C PRO A 106 6.35 2.50 10.93
N GLY A 107 5.16 2.44 10.31
CA GLY A 107 4.05 1.68 10.88
C GLY A 107 2.71 2.17 10.36
N GLY A 108 1.68 2.07 11.20
CA GLY A 108 0.33 2.39 10.76
C GLY A 108 -0.69 2.37 11.89
N PHE A 109 -1.94 2.26 11.50
CA PHE A 109 -3.06 2.18 12.42
C PHE A 109 -4.24 1.45 11.79
N GLN A 110 -5.12 0.95 12.65
CA GLN A 110 -6.36 0.27 12.28
C GLN A 110 -7.54 0.94 12.95
N TYR A 111 -8.67 1.02 12.24
CA TYR A 111 -9.98 1.32 12.80
C TYR A 111 -10.85 0.06 12.73
N ASP A 112 -11.36 -0.37 13.89
CA ASP A 112 -12.31 -1.47 13.98
C ASP A 112 -13.74 -0.91 14.14
N PRO A 113 -14.62 -1.04 13.13
CA PRO A 113 -15.97 -0.52 13.19
C PRO A 113 -16.87 -1.29 14.18
N ARG A 114 -16.47 -2.47 14.63
CA ARG A 114 -17.27 -3.31 15.55
C ARG A 114 -17.14 -2.84 17.00
N THR A 115 -15.97 -2.29 17.33
CA THR A 115 -15.66 -1.76 18.66
C THR A 115 -15.54 -0.23 18.67
N ASP A 116 -15.70 0.41 17.51
CA ASP A 116 -15.53 1.85 17.29
C ASP A 116 -14.21 2.38 17.87
N SER A 117 -13.11 1.68 17.57
CA SER A 117 -11.82 1.94 18.21
C SER A 117 -10.67 2.01 17.20
N TRP A 118 -9.74 2.90 17.48
CA TRP A 118 -8.47 3.00 16.76
C TRP A 118 -7.34 2.31 17.52
N LYS A 119 -6.42 1.68 16.79
CA LYS A 119 -5.22 1.04 17.33
C LYS A 119 -4.03 1.33 16.43
N GLU A 120 -2.92 1.80 16.99
CA GLU A 120 -1.65 1.89 16.25
C GLU A 120 -0.97 0.53 16.17
N PHE A 121 -0.15 0.30 15.16
CA PHE A 121 0.82 -0.79 15.13
C PHE A 121 2.17 -0.26 14.64
N THR A 122 3.24 -0.96 15.01
CA THR A 122 4.62 -0.61 14.62
C THR A 122 5.25 -1.73 13.81
N LEU A 123 6.54 -1.59 13.50
CA LEU A 123 7.33 -2.63 12.86
C LEU A 123 8.29 -3.24 13.87
N LYS A 124 8.51 -4.56 13.76
CA LYS A 124 9.56 -5.22 14.52
C LYS A 124 10.93 -4.72 14.07
N GLN A 125 11.89 -4.64 14.99
CA GLN A 125 13.28 -4.33 14.64
C GLN A 125 13.80 -5.26 13.54
N GLY A 126 14.45 -4.69 12.53
CA GLY A 126 14.93 -5.42 11.35
C GLY A 126 13.84 -5.78 10.33
N TYR A 127 12.65 -5.18 10.44
CA TYR A 127 11.62 -5.28 9.40
C TYR A 127 12.19 -4.87 8.04
N LEU A 128 11.98 -5.70 7.02
CA LEU A 128 12.49 -5.49 5.67
C LEU A 128 11.52 -4.53 4.96
N TRP A 129 11.65 -3.25 5.31
CA TRP A 129 10.96 -2.20 4.59
C TRP A 129 11.57 -2.04 3.19
N GLY A 130 10.73 -1.91 2.18
CA GLY A 130 11.13 -1.74 0.78
C GLY A 130 11.49 -0.29 0.44
N ASP A 131 11.57 0.05 -0.83
CA ASP A 131 11.62 1.46 -1.22
C ASP A 131 10.29 2.17 -0.95
N VAL A 132 10.36 3.47 -0.61
CA VAL A 132 9.20 4.30 -0.22
C VAL A 132 8.20 4.47 -1.37
N LYS A 133 8.65 4.35 -2.62
CA LYS A 133 7.86 4.54 -3.85
C LYS A 133 7.10 3.25 -4.24
N PRO A 134 6.05 3.28 -5.11
CA PRO A 134 4.85 2.42 -5.09
C PRO A 134 5.11 0.92 -5.37
N SER A 135 5.83 0.30 -4.46
CA SER A 135 6.37 -1.04 -4.56
C SER A 135 5.77 -1.96 -3.50
N PHE A 136 4.74 -1.49 -2.79
CA PHE A 136 4.16 -2.20 -1.66
C PHE A 136 2.64 -2.16 -1.64
N THR A 137 2.05 -3.21 -1.05
CA THR A 137 0.61 -3.42 -0.94
C THR A 137 0.26 -4.05 0.40
N LEU A 138 -0.90 -3.68 0.95
CA LEU A 138 -1.53 -4.38 2.05
C LEU A 138 -2.63 -5.32 1.53
N PHE A 139 -2.84 -6.42 2.23
CA PHE A 139 -3.92 -7.37 1.92
C PHE A 139 -4.19 -8.30 3.10
N ASN A 140 -5.36 -8.93 3.12
CA ASN A 140 -5.57 -10.10 3.97
C ASN A 140 -5.17 -11.38 3.24
N TRP A 141 -4.64 -12.35 3.97
CA TRP A 141 -4.44 -13.68 3.44
C TRP A 141 -5.76 -14.31 3.00
N PRO A 142 -5.78 -15.14 1.95
CA PRO A 142 -7.00 -15.83 1.49
C PRO A 142 -7.75 -16.50 2.64
N ASN A 143 -9.07 -16.26 2.70
CA ASN A 143 -9.99 -16.81 3.70
C ASN A 143 -9.60 -16.50 5.16
N SER A 144 -8.91 -15.38 5.40
CA SER A 144 -8.42 -14.99 6.72
C SER A 144 -8.55 -13.48 6.94
N SER A 145 -8.60 -13.07 8.20
CA SER A 145 -8.49 -11.66 8.62
C SER A 145 -7.06 -11.25 8.96
N THR A 146 -6.08 -12.15 8.81
CA THR A 146 -4.67 -11.83 9.06
C THR A 146 -4.17 -10.86 7.99
N LEU A 147 -3.64 -9.72 8.42
CA LEU A 147 -3.13 -8.66 7.56
C LEU A 147 -1.67 -8.90 7.18
N TYR A 148 -1.37 -8.73 5.90
CA TYR A 148 -0.04 -8.85 5.31
C TYR A 148 0.34 -7.57 4.59
N HIS A 149 1.65 -7.36 4.52
CA HIS A 149 2.30 -6.32 3.76
C HIS A 149 3.32 -6.99 2.84
N ALA A 150 3.17 -6.79 1.53
CA ALA A 150 4.18 -7.20 0.56
C ALA A 150 4.88 -5.96 0.02
N ASN A 151 6.21 -5.99 -0.08
CA ASN A 151 7.02 -4.91 -0.63
C ASN A 151 8.16 -5.44 -1.50
N ILE A 152 8.71 -4.60 -2.37
CA ILE A 152 9.93 -4.90 -3.13
C ILE A 152 11.12 -4.40 -2.32
N ALA A 153 12.07 -5.29 -2.04
CA ALA A 153 13.30 -4.97 -1.33
C ALA A 153 14.19 -4.01 -2.13
N GLN A 154 14.85 -3.08 -1.43
CA GLN A 154 15.87 -2.20 -2.02
C GLN A 154 17.00 -2.97 -2.72
N SER A 155 17.38 -4.13 -2.17
CA SER A 155 18.45 -4.95 -2.71
C SER A 155 17.88 -6.08 -3.57
N ALA A 156 18.28 -6.09 -4.86
CA ALA A 156 18.23 -7.23 -5.77
C ALA A 156 16.83 -7.83 -6.10
N GLY A 157 15.77 -7.01 -6.15
CA GLY A 157 14.49 -7.44 -6.71
C GLY A 157 13.82 -8.58 -5.95
N ALA A 158 14.09 -8.70 -4.65
CA ALA A 158 13.35 -9.59 -3.78
C ALA A 158 11.97 -8.99 -3.44
N VAL A 159 10.97 -9.85 -3.28
CA VAL A 159 9.69 -9.51 -2.68
C VAL A 159 9.72 -9.96 -1.22
N ASN A 160 9.51 -9.02 -0.31
CA ASN A 160 9.38 -9.29 1.11
C ASN A 160 7.90 -9.37 1.49
N LEU A 161 7.59 -10.29 2.38
CA LEU A 161 6.28 -10.45 2.97
C LEU A 161 6.41 -10.31 4.48
N GLY A 162 5.66 -9.35 5.01
CA GLY A 162 5.44 -9.20 6.44
C GLY A 162 4.01 -9.49 6.84
N ARG A 163 3.81 -9.86 8.10
CA ARG A 163 2.52 -10.17 8.71
C ARG A 163 2.33 -9.30 9.94
N LEU A 164 1.13 -8.75 10.14
CA LEU A 164 0.77 -8.13 11.41
C LEU A 164 0.55 -9.23 12.45
N ASP A 165 1.43 -9.26 13.44
CA ASP A 165 1.34 -10.19 14.57
C ASP A 165 0.34 -9.64 15.60
N PRO A 166 -0.76 -10.35 15.90
CA PRO A 166 -1.81 -9.82 16.78
C PRO A 166 -1.35 -9.66 18.22
N ASP A 167 -0.42 -10.51 18.68
CA ASP A 167 0.05 -10.54 20.06
C ASP A 167 0.99 -9.38 20.37
N SER A 168 2.00 -9.17 19.51
CA SER A 168 2.93 -8.04 19.66
C SER A 168 2.41 -6.74 19.06
N ASN A 169 1.38 -6.81 18.22
CA ASN A 169 0.84 -5.68 17.47
C ASN A 169 1.91 -4.98 16.60
N MET A 170 2.78 -5.80 16.01
CA MET A 170 3.87 -5.37 15.15
C MET A 170 3.83 -6.14 13.83
N PHE A 171 4.26 -5.50 12.75
CA PHE A 171 4.60 -6.25 11.54
C PHE A 171 5.93 -6.98 11.72
N ILE A 172 5.94 -8.28 11.41
CA ILE A 172 7.12 -9.13 11.41
C ILE A 172 7.40 -9.64 10.00
N ASN A 173 8.68 -9.79 9.63
CA ASN A 173 9.05 -10.46 8.39
C ASN A 173 8.67 -11.94 8.49
N VAL A 174 7.98 -12.47 7.49
CA VAL A 174 7.63 -13.89 7.43
C VAL A 174 8.29 -14.61 6.25
N LYS A 175 8.49 -13.92 5.13
CA LYS A 175 9.13 -14.51 3.95
C LYS A 175 9.84 -13.44 3.13
N SER A 176 10.89 -13.84 2.44
CA SER A 176 11.51 -13.08 1.36
C SER A 176 11.86 -14.06 0.25
N TRP A 177 11.66 -13.66 -1.01
CA TRP A 177 12.04 -14.46 -2.16
C TRP A 177 12.40 -13.57 -3.34
N THR A 178 13.24 -14.09 -4.24
CA THR A 178 13.58 -13.43 -5.49
C THR A 178 12.94 -14.20 -6.63
N LEU A 179 12.27 -13.48 -7.53
CA LEU A 179 11.84 -14.04 -8.80
C LEU A 179 13.02 -13.97 -9.78
N GLU A 180 13.22 -15.02 -10.58
CA GLU A 180 14.26 -15.04 -11.63
C GLU A 180 14.06 -13.83 -12.58
N PRO A 181 14.96 -12.82 -12.57
CA PRO A 181 14.75 -11.59 -13.32
C PRO A 181 14.69 -11.83 -14.84
N LYS A 182 15.35 -12.87 -15.35
CA LYS A 182 15.30 -13.23 -16.78
C LYS A 182 13.94 -13.75 -17.23
N VAL A 183 13.11 -14.25 -16.31
CA VAL A 183 11.79 -14.80 -16.62
C VAL A 183 10.70 -13.78 -16.28
N TYR A 184 10.80 -13.17 -15.09
CA TYR A 184 9.73 -12.37 -14.50
C TYR A 184 10.00 -10.86 -14.56
N GLY A 185 11.19 -10.44 -14.99
CA GLY A 185 11.64 -9.05 -14.94
C GLY A 185 12.01 -8.59 -13.53
N TYR A 186 12.74 -7.48 -13.44
CA TYR A 186 13.02 -6.81 -12.18
C TYR A 186 11.75 -6.17 -11.63
N PRO A 187 11.37 -6.43 -10.38
CA PRO A 187 10.13 -5.92 -9.81
C PRO A 187 10.12 -4.40 -9.69
N ILE A 188 9.00 -3.82 -10.13
CA ILE A 188 8.73 -2.38 -10.10
C ILE A 188 7.47 -2.05 -9.29
N TYR A 189 6.42 -2.87 -9.37
CA TYR A 189 5.15 -2.67 -8.65
C TYR A 189 4.57 -3.98 -8.14
N LEU A 190 3.86 -3.88 -7.02
CA LEU A 190 3.07 -4.96 -6.44
C LEU A 190 1.62 -4.50 -6.28
N VAL A 191 0.68 -5.39 -6.59
CA VAL A 191 -0.73 -5.20 -6.25
C VAL A 191 -1.30 -6.53 -5.76
N ALA A 192 -2.05 -6.49 -4.66
CA ALA A 192 -2.75 -7.66 -4.16
C ALA A 192 -4.18 -7.72 -4.72
N GLY A 193 -4.64 -8.94 -5.05
CA GLY A 193 -6.00 -9.15 -5.52
C GLY A 193 -6.36 -10.64 -5.60
N LYS A 194 -7.62 -10.99 -5.32
CA LYS A 194 -8.19 -12.36 -5.27
C LYS A 194 -7.14 -13.47 -5.22
N ASP A 195 -6.74 -13.77 -3.99
CA ASP A 195 -5.85 -14.87 -3.65
C ASP A 195 -4.49 -14.87 -4.37
N ALA A 196 -4.03 -13.71 -4.81
CA ALA A 196 -2.77 -13.55 -5.49
C ALA A 196 -2.09 -12.21 -5.18
N LEU A 197 -0.77 -12.22 -5.27
CA LEU A 197 0.03 -11.02 -5.49
C LEU A 197 0.36 -10.94 -6.97
N TYR A 198 0.16 -9.78 -7.55
CA TYR A 198 0.55 -9.48 -8.92
C TYR A 198 1.76 -8.58 -8.89
N HIS A 199 2.77 -8.99 -9.64
CA HIS A 199 4.05 -8.33 -9.74
C HIS A 199 4.24 -7.82 -11.16
N PHE A 200 4.47 -6.51 -11.29
CA PHE A 200 4.95 -5.93 -12.54
C PHE A 200 6.47 -5.93 -12.52
N GLY A 201 7.08 -6.53 -13.54
CA GLY A 201 8.52 -6.58 -13.72
C GLY A 201 8.96 -6.00 -15.06
N THR A 202 10.16 -5.44 -15.11
CA THR A 202 10.78 -4.93 -16.35
C THR A 202 11.96 -5.80 -16.75
N ILE A 203 12.03 -6.14 -18.03
CA ILE A 203 13.16 -6.87 -18.62
C ILE A 203 13.66 -6.11 -19.85
N VAL A 204 14.97 -6.11 -20.07
CA VAL A 204 15.54 -5.60 -21.33
C VAL A 204 15.17 -6.60 -22.43
N SER A 205 14.36 -6.16 -23.40
CA SER A 205 13.93 -6.98 -24.53
C SER A 205 14.89 -6.90 -25.72
N ASP A 206 15.70 -5.84 -25.80
CA ASP A 206 16.73 -5.67 -26.82
C ASP A 206 17.92 -4.90 -26.25
N ASP A 207 19.04 -5.62 -26.08
CA ASP A 207 20.28 -5.08 -25.52
C ASP A 207 20.93 -4.00 -26.41
N ARG A 208 20.60 -3.94 -27.70
CA ARG A 208 21.16 -2.95 -28.63
C ARG A 208 20.44 -1.61 -28.54
N THR A 209 19.12 -1.65 -28.38
CA THR A 209 18.29 -0.44 -28.29
C THR A 209 18.02 -0.02 -26.85
N GLY A 210 18.24 -0.91 -25.89
CA GLY A 210 17.84 -0.71 -24.49
C GLY A 210 16.33 -0.77 -24.29
N ALA A 211 15.57 -1.31 -25.26
CA ALA A 211 14.12 -1.40 -25.14
C ALA A 211 13.73 -2.30 -23.97
N PHE A 212 12.74 -1.85 -23.19
CA PHE A 212 12.18 -2.61 -22.07
C PHE A 212 10.86 -3.27 -22.47
N GLN A 213 10.61 -4.45 -21.89
CA GLN A 213 9.32 -5.09 -21.89
C GLN A 213 8.83 -5.25 -20.46
N THR A 214 7.55 -4.95 -20.24
CA THR A 214 6.88 -5.20 -18.96
C THR A 214 6.29 -6.62 -18.95
N LYS A 215 6.43 -7.29 -17.81
CA LYS A 215 5.81 -8.58 -17.49
C LYS A 215 4.88 -8.41 -16.30
N LEU A 216 3.77 -9.15 -16.30
CA LEU A 216 2.89 -9.25 -15.15
C LEU A 216 2.88 -10.69 -14.65
N THR A 217 3.47 -10.91 -13.49
CA THR A 217 3.54 -12.22 -12.86
C THR A 217 2.44 -12.35 -11.82
N LYS A 218 1.66 -13.43 -11.86
CA LYS A 218 0.66 -13.75 -10.84
C LYS A 218 1.24 -14.79 -9.87
N ILE A 219 1.44 -14.39 -8.63
CA ILE A 219 1.93 -15.22 -7.52
C ILE A 219 0.73 -15.63 -6.69
N LEU A 220 0.31 -16.89 -6.80
CA LEU A 220 -0.81 -17.42 -6.00
C LEU A 220 -0.45 -17.44 -4.52
N LEU A 221 -1.35 -16.95 -3.69
CA LEU A 221 -1.27 -17.01 -2.24
C LEU A 221 -2.04 -18.24 -1.77
N SER A 222 -1.36 -19.17 -1.11
CA SER A 222 -1.95 -20.43 -0.66
C SER A 222 -1.26 -20.97 0.59
N GLY A 223 -1.97 -21.79 1.37
CA GLY A 223 -1.48 -22.38 2.62
C GLY A 223 -2.02 -21.67 3.87
N ASP A 224 -1.68 -22.21 5.04
CA ASP A 224 -2.24 -21.80 6.33
C ASP A 224 -1.62 -20.48 6.81
N ASN A 225 -2.34 -19.37 6.58
CA ASN A 225 -1.99 -18.03 7.07
C ASN A 225 -0.51 -17.67 6.81
N GLY A 226 -0.02 -17.89 5.60
CA GLY A 226 1.30 -17.44 5.15
C GLY A 226 2.52 -18.03 5.87
N ILE A 227 2.37 -18.83 6.94
CA ILE A 227 3.49 -19.33 7.76
C ILE A 227 4.33 -20.32 6.95
N SER A 228 3.67 -21.21 6.22
CA SER A 228 4.30 -22.20 5.34
C SER A 228 4.39 -21.73 3.89
N PHE A 229 4.07 -20.46 3.62
CA PHE A 229 4.00 -19.97 2.25
C PHE A 229 5.35 -20.12 1.54
N THR A 230 5.27 -20.73 0.37
CA THR A 230 6.36 -20.84 -0.58
C THR A 230 5.82 -20.37 -1.93
N PRO A 231 6.44 -19.36 -2.54
CA PRO A 231 5.99 -18.87 -3.84
C PRO A 231 6.05 -20.01 -4.88
N PRO A 232 5.06 -20.12 -5.78
CA PRO A 232 5.08 -21.13 -6.83
C PRO A 232 6.31 -20.98 -7.73
N LEU A 233 7.04 -22.07 -7.95
CA LEU A 233 8.25 -22.09 -8.80
C LEU A 233 7.96 -21.62 -10.24
N ASN A 234 6.76 -21.93 -10.75
CA ASN A 234 6.32 -21.60 -12.10
C ASN A 234 5.12 -20.65 -12.04
N SER A 235 5.34 -19.44 -11.55
CA SER A 235 4.28 -18.43 -11.48
C SER A 235 3.86 -18.00 -12.90
N PRO A 236 2.57 -17.98 -13.24
CA PRO A 236 2.13 -17.62 -14.58
C PRO A 236 2.45 -16.15 -14.90
N VAL A 237 2.97 -15.93 -16.11
CA VAL A 237 3.20 -14.60 -16.69
C VAL A 237 2.05 -14.25 -17.62
N LEU A 238 1.37 -13.17 -17.32
CA LEU A 238 0.23 -12.63 -18.07
C LEU A 238 0.73 -11.67 -19.15
N ASN A 239 0.02 -11.64 -20.27
CA ASN A 239 0.31 -10.72 -21.35
C ASN A 239 -0.14 -9.30 -20.98
N VAL A 240 0.80 -8.36 -20.99
CA VAL A 240 0.57 -6.93 -20.70
C VAL A 240 1.24 -6.03 -21.75
N THR A 241 1.22 -6.43 -23.02
CA THR A 241 1.85 -5.66 -24.11
C THR A 241 1.39 -4.22 -24.19
N SER A 242 0.13 -3.92 -23.82
CA SER A 242 -0.42 -2.56 -23.78
C SER A 242 0.22 -1.66 -22.72
N VAL A 243 1.00 -2.21 -21.78
CA VAL A 243 1.68 -1.46 -20.72
C VAL A 243 3.07 -0.99 -21.15
N ASN A 244 3.65 -1.57 -22.21
CA ASN A 244 5.01 -1.23 -22.64
C ASN A 244 5.16 0.23 -23.07
N ASP A 245 4.07 0.87 -23.49
CA ASP A 245 4.05 2.28 -23.91
C ASP A 245 3.90 3.25 -22.72
N CYS A 246 3.74 2.74 -21.50
CA CYS A 246 3.56 3.56 -20.32
C CYS A 246 4.90 3.92 -19.67
N ASP A 247 5.03 5.18 -19.25
CA ASP A 247 6.10 5.57 -18.34
C ASP A 247 5.84 4.93 -16.97
N LEU A 248 6.57 3.86 -16.67
CA LEU A 248 6.43 3.08 -15.44
C LEU A 248 6.78 3.87 -14.18
N SER A 249 7.42 5.04 -14.30
CA SER A 249 7.61 5.96 -13.18
C SER A 249 6.35 6.75 -12.82
N LYS A 250 5.33 6.71 -13.69
CA LYS A 250 4.06 7.44 -13.58
C LYS A 250 2.84 6.52 -13.77
N ILE A 251 2.87 5.32 -13.18
CA ILE A 251 1.70 4.45 -13.20
C ILE A 251 1.02 4.40 -11.84
N GLU A 252 -0.31 4.30 -11.87
CA GLU A 252 -1.09 3.90 -10.71
C GLU A 252 -1.73 2.54 -10.99
N VAL A 253 -1.54 1.59 -10.08
CA VAL A 253 -2.06 0.23 -10.20
C VAL A 253 -3.07 -0.02 -9.10
N LYS A 254 -4.27 -0.47 -9.47
CA LYS A 254 -5.34 -0.84 -8.53
C LYS A 254 -5.95 -2.17 -8.91
N TYR A 255 -6.33 -2.96 -7.92
CA TYR A 255 -7.12 -4.15 -8.11
C TYR A 255 -8.57 -3.90 -7.69
N TYR A 256 -9.53 -4.21 -8.56
CA TYR A 256 -10.96 -4.10 -8.25
C TYR A 256 -11.78 -5.08 -9.09
N LYS A 257 -12.69 -5.82 -8.44
CA LYS A 257 -13.61 -6.79 -9.10
C LYS A 257 -12.90 -7.71 -10.11
N GLU A 258 -11.84 -8.38 -9.69
CA GLU A 258 -11.10 -9.33 -10.54
C GLU A 258 -10.35 -8.72 -11.71
N MET A 259 -10.28 -7.38 -11.77
CA MET A 259 -9.54 -6.64 -12.77
C MET A 259 -8.41 -5.84 -12.12
N ILE A 260 -7.25 -5.83 -12.79
CA ILE A 260 -6.16 -4.91 -12.47
C ILE A 260 -6.29 -3.73 -13.41
N TYR A 261 -6.55 -2.57 -12.83
CA TYR A 261 -6.51 -1.30 -13.52
C TYR A 261 -5.10 -0.75 -13.42
N MET A 262 -4.50 -0.48 -14.57
CA MET A 262 -3.27 0.29 -14.66
C MET A 262 -3.58 1.59 -15.37
N LEU A 263 -3.30 2.69 -14.68
CA LEU A 263 -3.51 4.04 -15.18
C LEU A 263 -2.14 4.62 -15.50
N CYS A 264 -1.91 4.89 -16.79
CA CYS A 264 -0.68 5.52 -17.24
C CYS A 264 -0.88 7.03 -17.21
N ILE A 265 -0.21 7.70 -16.27
CA ILE A 265 -0.35 9.13 -16.05
C ILE A 265 0.63 9.82 -17.01
N VAL A 266 0.09 10.60 -17.95
CA VAL A 266 0.87 11.37 -18.94
C VAL A 266 1.47 12.61 -18.28
#